data_AF-W2T870-F1
#
_entry.id   AF-W2T870-F1
#
_cell.length_a   1.000
_cell.length_b   1.000
_cell.length_c   1.000
_cell.angle_alpha   90.00
_cell.angle_beta   90.00
_cell.angle_gamma   90.00
#
_symmetry.space_group_name_H-M   'P 1'
#
loop_
_entity.id
_entity.type
_entity.pdbx_description
1 polymer ?
#
loop_
_entity_poly.entity_id
_entity_poly.type
_entity_poly.pdbx_seq_one_letter_code
_entity_poly.pdbx_strand_id
1 'polypeptide(L)'
;MCEIAAASSFSSPFVPRERTHTRLNSAQRSYAGNRWSDHIALIAVNQAFQHATEMGTNAELSLCNRVSLSQTILKMSAGAKFQLIDVLTNQCGFAGELFTDGSCAPECDYDLLLSLLITAYYPNICYYRGKRKVYTLEQAGALVSKSSVLTPFQGDNIELPSPLVVFSEKVRTRVIACKQLSVISGVQLLMFGCRKVECIGEDLVRLDDM
;
A
#
# COMPACT_ATOMS: atom_id res chain seq x y z
N MET A 1 5.42 -1.31 -9.75
CA MET A 1 3.98 -1.49 -10.00
C MET A 1 3.54 -2.95 -10.06
N CYS A 2 4.15 -3.82 -10.89
CA CYS A 2 3.75 -5.24 -10.99
C CYS A 2 3.72 -5.99 -9.66
N GLU A 3 4.65 -5.67 -8.76
CA GLU A 3 4.71 -6.24 -7.42
C GLU A 3 3.48 -5.92 -6.57
N ILE A 4 3.02 -4.66 -6.56
CA ILE A 4 1.78 -4.26 -5.88
C ILE A 4 0.58 -4.93 -6.55
N ALA A 5 0.51 -4.90 -7.88
CA ALA A 5 -0.59 -5.50 -8.62
C ALA A 5 -0.73 -6.99 -8.30
N ALA A 6 0.38 -7.74 -8.34
CA ALA A 6 0.42 -9.15 -7.98
C ALA A 6 0.02 -9.37 -6.51
N ALA A 7 0.63 -8.65 -5.58
CA ALA A 7 0.36 -8.84 -4.16
C ALA A 7 -1.07 -8.43 -3.77
N SER A 8 -1.68 -7.47 -4.47
CA SER A 8 -3.08 -7.09 -4.28
C SER A 8 -4.10 -8.14 -4.73
N SER A 9 -3.66 -9.13 -5.52
CA SER A 9 -4.50 -10.25 -5.96
C SER A 9 -4.63 -11.34 -4.88
N PHE A 10 -3.89 -11.23 -3.77
CA PHE A 10 -3.90 -12.17 -2.67
C PHE A 10 -4.19 -11.46 -1.33
N SER A 11 -4.44 -12.25 -0.29
CA SER A 11 -4.50 -11.72 1.07
C SER A 11 -3.13 -11.20 1.51
N SER A 12 -3.11 -10.33 2.53
CA SER A 12 -1.86 -9.80 3.06
C SER A 12 -0.94 -10.93 3.56
N PRO A 13 0.37 -10.90 3.25
CA PRO A 13 1.32 -11.89 3.74
C PRO A 13 1.59 -11.77 5.24
N PHE A 14 1.23 -10.63 5.87
CA PHE A 14 1.40 -10.43 7.30
C PHE A 14 0.40 -11.27 8.09
N VAL A 15 0.88 -12.30 8.78
CA VAL A 15 0.06 -13.19 9.60
C VAL A 15 0.07 -12.66 11.04
N PRO A 16 -1.08 -12.29 11.61
CA PRO A 16 -1.11 -11.93 13.02
C PRO A 16 -0.83 -13.15 13.90
N ARG A 17 0.06 -13.00 14.89
CA ARG A 17 0.50 -14.11 15.76
C ARG A 17 -0.59 -14.61 16.71
N GLU A 18 -1.52 -13.74 17.08
CA GLU A 18 -2.62 -14.05 17.99
C GLU A 18 -3.95 -14.01 17.25
N ARG A 19 -4.77 -15.05 17.40
CA ARG A 19 -6.08 -15.16 16.73
C ARG A 19 -7.03 -14.00 17.04
N THR A 20 -6.83 -13.32 18.18
CA THR A 20 -7.64 -12.19 18.65
C THR A 20 -7.11 -10.83 18.15
N HIS A 21 -5.86 -10.76 17.71
CA HIS A 21 -5.20 -9.54 17.32
C HIS A 21 -5.10 -9.46 15.80
N THR A 22 -5.78 -8.48 15.20
CA THR A 22 -5.73 -8.20 13.76
C THR A 22 -4.77 -7.05 13.42
N ARG A 23 -4.02 -6.58 14.41
CA ARG A 23 -3.07 -5.47 14.28
C ARG A 23 -1.70 -5.99 13.89
N LEU A 24 -1.02 -5.23 13.04
CA LEU A 24 0.38 -5.49 12.73
C LEU A 24 1.24 -5.27 13.98
N ASN A 25 2.21 -6.15 14.18
CA ASN A 25 3.22 -5.98 15.22
C ASN A 25 4.33 -5.01 14.77
N SER A 26 5.23 -4.62 15.69
CA SER A 26 6.30 -3.65 15.37
C SER A 26 7.23 -4.12 14.25
N ALA A 27 7.56 -5.42 14.17
CA ALA A 27 8.41 -5.97 13.12
C ALA A 27 7.73 -5.99 11.74
N GLN A 28 6.40 -6.08 11.70
CA GLN A 28 5.64 -5.98 10.45
C GLN A 28 5.53 -4.51 10.01
N ARG A 29 5.29 -3.58 10.95
CA ARG A 29 5.18 -2.15 10.66
C ARG A 29 6.50 -1.53 10.21
N SER A 30 7.65 -2.05 10.66
CA SER A 30 8.96 -1.51 10.28
C SER A 30 9.23 -1.57 8.77
N TYR A 31 8.55 -2.45 8.03
CA TYR A 31 8.66 -2.50 6.57
C TYR A 31 8.10 -1.27 5.86
N ALA A 32 7.23 -0.47 6.49
CA ALA A 32 6.81 0.82 5.94
C ALA A 32 7.88 1.91 6.08
N GLY A 33 8.93 1.68 6.88
CA GLY A 33 9.92 2.70 7.23
C GLY A 33 9.26 3.99 7.72
N ASN A 34 9.65 5.10 7.12
CA ASN A 34 9.08 6.43 7.32
C ASN A 34 8.11 6.84 6.19
N ARG A 35 7.49 5.89 5.46
CA ARG A 35 6.64 6.22 4.29
C ARG A 35 5.15 6.17 4.56
N TRP A 36 4.72 5.75 5.77
CA TRP A 36 3.31 5.70 6.18
C TRP A 36 2.41 5.00 5.13
N SER A 37 2.88 3.86 4.62
CA SER A 37 2.26 3.18 3.48
C SER A 37 2.25 1.65 3.64
N ASP A 38 1.06 1.05 3.57
CA ASP A 38 0.89 -0.40 3.48
C ASP A 38 1.47 -0.95 2.17
N HIS A 39 1.38 -0.19 1.07
CA HIS A 39 1.90 -0.59 -0.23
C HIS A 39 3.43 -0.66 -0.24
N ILE A 40 4.09 0.33 0.35
CA ILE A 40 5.56 0.32 0.52
C ILE A 40 5.98 -0.81 1.44
N ALA A 41 5.26 -1.03 2.55
CA ALA A 41 5.54 -2.17 3.43
C ALA A 41 5.43 -3.52 2.69
N LEU A 42 4.48 -3.63 1.77
CA LEU A 42 4.26 -4.82 0.97
C LEU A 42 5.39 -5.03 -0.06
N ILE A 43 5.88 -3.97 -0.70
CA ILE A 43 7.06 -4.06 -1.58
C ILE A 43 8.28 -4.49 -0.76
N ALA A 44 8.56 -3.80 0.35
CA ALA A 44 9.74 -4.05 1.16
C ALA A 44 9.78 -5.49 1.71
N VAL A 45 8.64 -6.06 2.09
CA VAL A 45 8.60 -7.45 2.57
C VAL A 45 8.78 -8.48 1.45
N ASN A 46 8.26 -8.22 0.24
CA ASN A 46 8.45 -9.09 -0.91
C ASN A 46 9.91 -9.05 -1.39
N GLN A 47 10.54 -7.87 -1.44
CA GLN A 47 11.97 -7.72 -1.72
C GLN A 47 12.84 -8.46 -0.68
N ALA A 48 12.54 -8.30 0.61
CA ALA A 48 13.24 -9.03 1.67
C ALA A 48 13.07 -10.55 1.53
N PHE A 49 11.90 -11.02 1.09
CA PHE A 49 11.63 -12.43 0.84
C PHE A 49 12.35 -12.96 -0.39
N GLN A 50 12.43 -12.19 -1.47
CA GLN A 50 13.21 -12.50 -2.67
C GLN A 50 14.69 -12.68 -2.30
N HIS A 51 15.28 -11.71 -1.60
CA HIS A 51 16.65 -11.82 -1.10
C HIS A 51 16.85 -13.02 -0.16
N ALA A 52 15.91 -13.29 0.76
CA ALA A 52 16.01 -14.47 1.63
C ALA A 52 15.92 -15.80 0.85
N THR A 53 15.18 -15.83 -0.26
CA THR A 53 15.07 -16.99 -1.14
C THR A 53 16.39 -17.25 -1.86
N GLU A 54 17.07 -16.20 -2.33
CA GLU A 54 18.41 -16.28 -2.94
C GLU A 54 19.47 -16.81 -1.96
N MET A 55 19.32 -16.50 -0.67
CA MET A 55 20.18 -17.00 0.41
C MET A 55 19.84 -18.43 0.86
N GLY A 56 18.79 -19.03 0.30
CA GLY A 56 18.38 -20.41 0.53
C GLY A 56 17.24 -20.60 1.54
N THR A 57 16.68 -21.81 1.57
CA THR A 57 15.43 -22.14 2.28
C THR A 57 15.47 -21.84 3.78
N ASN A 58 16.63 -21.99 4.43
CA ASN A 58 16.77 -21.67 5.86
C ASN A 58 16.61 -20.17 6.15
N ALA A 59 17.13 -19.31 5.27
CA ALA A 59 17.00 -17.86 5.41
C ALA A 59 15.54 -17.42 5.17
N GLU A 60 14.89 -18.03 4.16
CA GLU A 60 13.47 -17.85 3.87
C GLU A 60 12.59 -18.19 5.08
N LEU A 61 12.77 -19.38 5.66
CA LEU A 61 12.03 -19.81 6.86
C LEU A 61 12.32 -18.93 8.07
N SER A 62 13.58 -18.53 8.27
CA SER A 62 13.99 -17.64 9.36
C SER A 62 13.29 -16.28 9.27
N LEU A 63 13.22 -15.68 8.07
CA LEU A 63 12.49 -14.44 7.82
C LEU A 63 11.00 -14.59 8.15
N CYS A 64 10.35 -15.61 7.60
CA CYS A 64 8.92 -15.85 7.80
C CYS A 64 8.57 -16.04 9.28
N ASN A 65 9.39 -16.79 10.02
CA ASN A 65 9.18 -17.00 11.45
C ASN A 65 9.39 -15.70 12.25
N ARG A 66 10.48 -14.98 11.96
CA ARG A 66 10.83 -13.74 12.68
C ARG A 66 9.76 -12.66 12.55
N VAL A 67 9.25 -12.45 11.34
CA VAL A 67 8.29 -11.37 11.02
C VAL A 67 6.83 -11.85 11.10
N SER A 68 6.58 -13.16 11.17
CA SER A 68 5.26 -13.77 11.10
C SER A 68 4.61 -13.53 9.73
N LEU A 69 5.17 -14.18 8.71
CA LEU A 69 4.75 -14.05 7.31
C LEU A 69 4.23 -15.37 6.76
N SER A 70 3.28 -15.27 5.82
CA SER A 70 2.82 -16.41 5.03
C SER A 70 3.74 -16.64 3.84
N GLN A 71 4.59 -17.66 3.95
CA GLN A 71 5.46 -18.11 2.86
C GLN A 71 4.67 -18.42 1.58
N THR A 72 3.49 -19.04 1.72
CA THR A 72 2.62 -19.38 0.60
C THR A 72 2.16 -18.13 -0.16
N ILE A 73 1.70 -17.11 0.55
CA ILE A 73 1.22 -15.86 -0.08
C ILE A 73 2.38 -15.15 -0.79
N LEU A 74 3.56 -15.11 -0.19
CA LEU A 74 4.74 -14.47 -0.79
C LEU A 74 5.18 -15.20 -2.07
N LYS A 75 5.19 -16.54 -2.07
CA LYS A 75 5.48 -17.33 -3.29
C LYS A 75 4.43 -17.14 -4.38
N MET A 76 3.15 -17.15 -4.02
CA MET A 76 2.06 -16.90 -4.96
C MET A 76 2.15 -15.49 -5.58
N SER A 77 2.46 -14.49 -4.76
CA SER A 77 2.63 -13.10 -5.19
C SER A 77 3.83 -12.96 -6.14
N ALA A 78 4.96 -13.60 -5.84
CA ALA A 78 6.12 -13.62 -6.72
C ALA A 78 5.81 -14.29 -8.07
N GLY A 79 5.12 -15.44 -8.06
CA GLY A 79 4.68 -16.10 -9.29
C GLY A 79 3.75 -15.22 -10.13
N ALA A 80 2.78 -14.55 -9.50
CA ALA A 80 1.90 -13.62 -10.19
C ALA A 80 2.62 -12.37 -10.73
N LYS A 81 3.66 -11.86 -10.04
CA LYS A 81 4.52 -10.79 -10.56
C LYS A 81 5.12 -11.19 -11.92
N PHE A 82 5.68 -12.39 -12.02
CA PHE A 82 6.27 -12.88 -13.28
C PHE A 82 5.23 -13.08 -14.38
N GLN A 83 4.03 -13.59 -14.05
CA GLN A 83 2.94 -13.71 -15.02
C GLN A 83 2.50 -12.34 -15.56
N LEU A 84 2.41 -11.32 -14.69
CA LEU A 84 2.08 -9.96 -15.13
C LEU A 84 3.17 -9.36 -16.03
N ILE A 85 4.44 -9.56 -15.68
CA ILE A 85 5.56 -9.10 -16.51
C ILE A 85 5.51 -9.78 -17.88
N ASP A 86 5.30 -11.10 -17.93
CA ASP A 86 5.20 -11.86 -19.17
C ASP A 86 4.08 -11.35 -20.08
N VAL A 87 2.89 -11.09 -19.53
CA VAL A 87 1.77 -10.48 -20.28
C VAL A 87 2.15 -9.10 -20.81
N LEU A 88 2.73 -8.24 -19.97
CA LEU A 88 3.10 -6.89 -20.37
C LEU A 88 4.16 -6.88 -21.48
N THR A 89 5.15 -7.76 -21.41
CA THR A 89 6.22 -7.82 -22.41
C THR A 89 5.75 -8.50 -23.69
N ASN A 90 5.16 -9.69 -23.58
CA ASN A 90 4.92 -10.57 -24.72
C ASN A 90 3.57 -10.32 -25.41
N GLN A 91 2.59 -9.75 -24.69
CA GLN A 91 1.25 -9.51 -25.24
C GLN A 91 0.96 -8.01 -25.43
N CYS A 92 1.48 -7.15 -24.56
CA CYS A 92 1.25 -5.70 -24.64
C CYS A 92 2.40 -4.93 -25.29
N GLY A 93 3.55 -5.57 -25.54
CA GLY A 93 4.69 -4.96 -26.26
C GLY A 93 5.53 -4.00 -25.44
N PHE A 94 5.45 -4.02 -24.10
CA PHE A 94 6.35 -3.25 -23.25
C PHE A 94 7.77 -3.81 -23.31
N ALA A 95 8.77 -2.93 -23.35
CA ALA A 95 10.17 -3.36 -23.38
C ALA A 95 10.56 -4.10 -22.10
N GLY A 96 11.21 -5.25 -22.23
CA GLY A 96 11.59 -6.10 -21.08
C GLY A 96 12.54 -5.42 -20.10
N GLU A 97 13.37 -4.49 -20.58
CA GLU A 97 14.26 -3.68 -19.75
C GLU A 97 13.53 -2.78 -18.74
N LEU A 98 12.23 -2.54 -18.92
CA LEU A 98 11.41 -1.82 -17.95
C LEU A 98 11.13 -2.65 -16.68
N PHE A 99 11.37 -3.96 -16.74
CA PHE A 99 11.07 -4.91 -15.67
C PHE A 99 12.31 -5.60 -15.11
N THR A 100 13.51 -5.22 -15.54
CA THR A 100 14.74 -5.72 -14.95
C THR A 100 14.90 -5.11 -13.56
N ASP A 101 15.19 -5.95 -12.57
CA ASP A 101 15.41 -5.53 -11.17
C ASP A 101 16.71 -4.69 -11.12
N GLY A 102 16.60 -3.40 -11.45
CA GLY A 102 17.63 -2.41 -11.14
C GLY A 102 17.72 -2.23 -9.63
N SER A 103 18.94 -2.13 -9.12
CA SER A 103 19.27 -1.83 -7.71
C SER A 103 18.25 -0.91 -7.03
N CYS A 104 17.91 -1.22 -5.77
CA CYS A 104 17.08 -0.44 -4.83
C CYS A 104 16.57 0.90 -5.39
N ALA A 105 15.27 0.96 -5.70
CA ALA A 105 14.65 2.14 -6.28
C ALA A 105 14.98 3.40 -5.44
N PRO A 106 15.51 4.48 -6.05
CA PRO A 106 15.67 5.77 -5.40
C PRO A 106 14.38 6.22 -4.69
N GLU A 107 14.48 7.01 -3.62
CA GLU A 107 13.30 7.48 -2.87
C GLU A 107 12.24 8.17 -3.75
N CYS A 108 12.67 8.86 -4.81
CA CYS A 108 11.80 9.50 -5.79
C CYS A 108 10.88 8.51 -6.52
N ASP A 109 11.32 7.25 -6.70
CA ASP A 109 10.53 6.22 -7.36
C ASP A 109 9.35 5.78 -6.51
N TYR A 110 9.49 5.84 -5.18
CA TYR A 110 8.37 5.56 -4.27
C TYR A 110 7.33 6.68 -4.29
N ASP A 111 7.72 7.94 -4.44
CA ASP A 111 6.75 9.04 -4.58
C ASP A 111 5.99 8.95 -5.91
N LEU A 112 6.68 8.62 -7.00
CA LEU A 112 6.05 8.36 -8.30
C LEU A 112 5.14 7.12 -8.23
N LEU A 113 5.56 6.06 -7.55
CA LEU A 113 4.75 4.88 -7.34
C LEU A 113 3.47 5.21 -6.57
N LEU A 114 3.55 5.96 -5.48
CA LEU A 114 2.37 6.39 -4.72
C LEU A 114 1.44 7.26 -5.59
N SER A 115 2.00 8.13 -6.43
CA SER A 115 1.24 8.89 -7.44
C SER A 115 0.50 7.98 -8.41
N LEU A 116 1.15 6.94 -8.94
CA LEU A 116 0.51 5.97 -9.84
C LEU A 116 -0.60 5.16 -9.14
N LEU A 117 -0.47 4.90 -7.84
CA LEU A 117 -1.55 4.29 -7.06
C LEU A 117 -2.79 5.18 -6.97
N ILE A 118 -2.63 6.50 -6.97
CA ILE A 118 -3.77 7.43 -7.04
C ILE A 118 -4.50 7.22 -8.36
N THR A 119 -3.79 7.21 -9.49
CA THR A 119 -4.41 6.95 -10.80
C THR A 119 -5.10 5.59 -10.85
N ALA A 120 -4.51 4.56 -10.23
CA ALA A 120 -5.09 3.22 -10.20
C ALA A 120 -6.34 3.10 -9.33
N TYR A 121 -6.38 3.80 -8.19
CA TYR A 121 -7.42 3.60 -7.18
C TYR A 121 -8.42 4.75 -7.06
N TYR A 122 -8.21 5.90 -7.68
CA TYR A 122 -9.19 6.99 -7.67
C TYR A 122 -10.57 6.50 -8.15
N PRO A 123 -11.69 6.77 -7.43
CA PRO A 123 -11.88 7.77 -6.36
C PRO A 123 -11.68 7.26 -4.91
N ASN A 124 -10.92 6.20 -4.68
CA ASN A 124 -10.66 5.65 -3.34
C ASN A 124 -9.68 6.52 -2.53
N ILE A 125 -10.13 7.72 -2.18
CA ILE A 125 -9.42 8.69 -1.35
C ILE A 125 -10.18 8.88 -0.04
N CYS A 126 -9.45 9.02 1.05
CA CYS A 126 -10.02 9.42 2.33
C CYS A 126 -9.17 10.44 3.07
N TYR A 127 -9.84 11.21 3.93
CA TYR A 127 -9.25 12.19 4.83
C TYR A 127 -9.13 11.60 6.23
N TYR A 128 -7.91 11.53 6.77
CA TYR A 128 -7.61 11.02 8.10
C TYR A 128 -8.00 12.01 9.20
N ARG A 129 -8.72 11.54 10.22
CA ARG A 129 -9.23 12.34 11.36
C ARG A 129 -8.66 11.93 12.71
N GLY A 130 -7.56 11.17 12.73
CA GLY A 130 -6.94 10.69 13.96
C GLY A 130 -7.49 9.34 14.44
N LYS A 131 -6.71 8.72 15.33
CA LYS A 131 -6.95 7.33 15.80
C LYS A 131 -7.02 6.38 14.61
N ARG A 132 -8.22 5.92 14.26
CA ARG A 132 -8.48 5.11 13.07
C ARG A 132 -9.58 5.71 12.19
N LYS A 133 -10.09 6.91 12.48
CA LYS A 133 -11.25 7.48 11.78
C LYS A 133 -10.80 8.14 10.48
N VAL A 134 -11.56 7.91 9.42
CA VAL A 134 -11.39 8.58 8.12
C VAL A 134 -12.74 8.99 7.54
N TYR A 135 -12.75 10.00 6.68
CA TYR A 135 -13.87 10.33 5.81
C TYR A 135 -13.53 9.99 4.37
N THR A 136 -14.33 9.15 3.72
CA THR A 136 -14.19 8.90 2.28
C THR A 136 -14.80 10.06 1.48
N LEU A 137 -14.52 10.15 0.17
CA LEU A 137 -15.09 11.19 -0.70
C LEU A 137 -16.62 11.28 -0.65
N GLU A 138 -17.32 10.14 -0.48
CA GLU A 138 -18.77 10.07 -0.26
C GLU A 138 -19.23 10.68 1.10
N GLN A 139 -18.35 11.39 1.82
CA GLN A 139 -18.52 11.91 3.18
C GLN A 139 -18.94 10.87 4.24
N ALA A 140 -18.79 9.58 3.92
CA ALA A 140 -19.07 8.48 4.82
C ALA A 140 -17.93 8.27 5.83
N GLY A 141 -18.31 8.09 7.10
CA GLY A 141 -17.37 7.70 8.15
C GLY A 141 -16.88 6.26 7.96
N ALA A 142 -15.57 6.07 7.90
CA ALA A 142 -14.93 4.76 7.82
C ALA A 142 -13.75 4.64 8.79
N LEU A 143 -13.14 3.46 8.83
CA LEU A 143 -11.98 3.18 9.67
C LEU A 143 -10.76 2.72 8.86
N VAL A 144 -9.57 3.15 9.25
CA VAL A 144 -8.31 2.52 8.85
C VAL A 144 -8.32 1.05 9.30
N SER A 145 -8.07 0.08 8.43
CA SER A 145 -8.01 -1.33 8.80
C SER A 145 -7.04 -1.59 9.97
N LYS A 146 -7.41 -2.49 10.89
CA LYS A 146 -6.55 -2.87 12.03
C LYS A 146 -5.19 -3.40 11.54
N SER A 147 -5.17 -4.05 10.37
CA SER A 147 -3.99 -4.64 9.75
C SER A 147 -3.16 -3.65 8.93
N SER A 148 -3.33 -2.34 9.14
CA SER A 148 -2.57 -1.29 8.44
C SER A 148 -1.46 -0.75 9.32
N VAL A 149 -0.36 -0.31 8.70
CA VAL A 149 0.74 0.40 9.37
C VAL A 149 0.30 1.76 9.93
N LEU A 150 -0.79 2.32 9.39
CA LEU A 150 -1.43 3.56 9.87
C LEU A 150 -2.29 3.36 11.12
N THR A 151 -2.52 2.12 11.55
CA THR A 151 -3.26 1.88 12.78
C THR A 151 -2.38 2.15 14.00
N PRO A 152 -2.71 3.14 14.86
CA PRO A 152 -1.92 3.49 16.04
C PRO A 152 -1.92 2.39 17.09
N PHE A 153 -0.80 2.20 17.80
CA PHE A 153 -0.79 1.42 19.03
C PHE A 153 -1.55 2.16 20.14
N GLN A 154 -1.85 1.46 21.23
CA GLN A 154 -2.51 2.10 22.38
C GLN A 154 -1.59 3.19 22.94
N GLY A 155 -2.07 4.44 22.96
CA GLY A 155 -1.32 5.60 23.43
C GLY A 155 -0.55 6.36 22.35
N ASP A 156 -0.46 5.85 21.11
CA ASP A 156 0.19 6.57 20.02
C ASP A 156 -0.67 7.77 19.57
N ASN A 157 -0.05 8.95 19.54
CA ASN A 157 -0.52 10.09 18.76
C ASN A 157 0.26 10.14 17.45
N ILE A 158 -0.26 9.47 16.41
CA ILE A 158 0.35 9.51 15.08
C ILE A 158 -0.02 10.85 14.43
N GLU A 159 0.99 11.65 14.11
CA GLU A 159 0.88 12.81 13.24
C GLU A 159 1.35 12.39 11.84
N LEU A 160 0.44 12.45 10.87
CA LEU A 160 0.75 12.09 9.48
C LEU A 160 1.25 13.35 8.75
N PRO A 161 2.22 13.22 7.83
CA PRO A 161 2.70 14.36 7.05
C PRO A 161 1.62 14.96 6.13
N SER A 162 0.57 14.20 5.86
CA SER A 162 -0.61 14.65 5.14
C SER A 162 -1.84 13.89 5.66
N PRO A 163 -3.02 14.54 5.76
CA PRO A 163 -4.25 13.86 6.11
C PRO A 163 -4.85 13.07 4.92
N LEU A 164 -4.34 13.24 3.71
CA LEU A 164 -4.88 12.59 2.51
C LEU A 164 -4.30 11.17 2.37
N VAL A 165 -5.18 10.22 2.09
CA VAL A 165 -4.82 8.80 2.02
C VAL A 165 -5.51 8.16 0.81
N VAL A 166 -4.75 7.46 -0.02
CA VAL A 166 -5.29 6.54 -1.02
C VAL A 166 -5.45 5.14 -0.42
N PHE A 167 -6.50 4.41 -0.79
CA PHE A 167 -6.71 3.04 -0.34
C PHE A 167 -7.17 2.11 -1.48
N SER A 168 -6.84 0.83 -1.41
CA SER A 168 -7.20 -0.13 -2.47
C SER A 168 -8.62 -0.67 -2.31
N GLU A 169 -9.04 -1.01 -1.08
CA GLU A 169 -10.29 -1.74 -0.83
C GLU A 169 -11.14 -1.07 0.27
N LYS A 170 -12.44 -0.90 0.00
CA LYS A 170 -13.48 -0.49 0.98
C LYS A 170 -14.29 -1.72 1.39
N VAL A 171 -14.11 -2.20 2.62
CA VAL A 171 -14.78 -3.41 3.11
C VAL A 171 -15.86 -3.06 4.13
N ARG A 172 -17.10 -3.49 3.87
CA ARG A 172 -18.23 -3.35 4.79
C ARG A 172 -18.46 -4.64 5.56
N THR A 173 -18.26 -4.59 6.87
CA THR A 173 -18.65 -5.65 7.82
C THR A 173 -19.63 -5.06 8.85
N ARG A 174 -19.37 -5.22 10.16
CA ARG A 174 -20.03 -4.44 11.22
C ARG A 174 -19.67 -2.95 11.15
N VAL A 175 -18.52 -2.64 10.55
CA VAL A 175 -18.02 -1.28 10.29
C VAL A 175 -17.48 -1.22 8.86
N ILE A 176 -17.39 -0.01 8.30
CA ILE A 176 -16.70 0.22 7.04
C ILE A 176 -15.21 0.42 7.34
N ALA A 177 -14.36 -0.35 6.68
CA ALA A 177 -12.92 -0.24 6.82
C ALA A 177 -12.22 -0.09 5.46
N CYS A 178 -11.33 0.88 5.36
CA CYS A 178 -10.39 1.02 4.25
C CYS A 178 -9.18 0.12 4.51
N LYS A 179 -8.68 -0.56 3.50
CA LYS A 179 -7.49 -1.42 3.55
C LYS A 179 -6.46 -1.01 2.51
N GLN A 180 -5.20 -1.42 2.76
CA GLN A 180 -4.04 -1.09 1.92
C GLN A 180 -3.96 0.42 1.68
N LEU A 181 -3.60 1.14 2.74
CA LEU A 181 -3.62 2.59 2.77
C LEU A 181 -2.23 3.17 2.51
N SER A 182 -2.17 4.35 1.90
CA SER A 182 -0.92 5.12 1.78
C SER A 182 -1.19 6.60 1.89
N VAL A 183 -0.40 7.27 2.73
CA VAL A 183 -0.42 8.72 2.83
C VAL A 183 0.10 9.32 1.52
N ILE A 184 -0.60 10.32 1.03
CA ILE A 184 -0.29 11.04 -0.21
C ILE A 184 -0.35 12.54 0.04
N SER A 185 0.33 13.34 -0.78
CA SER A 185 0.23 14.80 -0.73
C SER A 185 -0.95 15.32 -1.58
N GLY A 186 -1.35 16.57 -1.32
CA GLY A 186 -2.35 17.26 -2.14
C GLY A 186 -1.91 17.43 -3.60
N VAL A 187 -0.61 17.66 -3.84
CA VAL A 187 -0.04 17.78 -5.19
C VAL A 187 -0.14 16.47 -5.96
N GLN A 188 0.16 15.33 -5.33
CA GLN A 188 -0.01 14.03 -5.97
C GLN A 188 -1.47 13.78 -6.35
N LEU A 189 -2.41 14.10 -5.44
CA LEU A 189 -3.84 13.94 -5.71
C LEU A 189 -4.32 14.83 -6.86
N LEU A 190 -3.86 16.08 -6.90
CA LEU A 190 -4.17 17.03 -7.97
C LEU A 190 -3.65 16.58 -9.34
N MET A 191 -2.45 16.00 -9.39
CA MET A 191 -1.77 15.64 -10.64
C MET A 191 -2.18 14.27 -11.19
N PHE A 192 -2.45 13.30 -10.31
CA PHE A 192 -2.67 11.88 -10.69
C PHE A 192 -4.08 11.38 -10.37
N GLY A 193 -4.87 12.16 -9.66
CA GLY A 193 -6.28 11.91 -9.42
C GLY A 193 -7.17 12.92 -10.14
N CYS A 194 -8.45 12.90 -9.81
CA CYS A 194 -9.53 13.78 -10.29
C CYS A 194 -9.65 13.92 -11.82
N ARG A 195 -10.82 14.34 -12.29
CA ARG A 195 -11.09 14.62 -13.71
C ARG A 195 -11.31 16.09 -13.96
N LYS A 196 -11.72 16.82 -12.93
CA LYS A 196 -12.07 18.23 -13.00
C LYS A 196 -11.44 18.96 -11.81
N VAL A 197 -10.83 20.09 -12.11
CA VAL A 197 -10.19 20.96 -11.13
C VAL A 197 -10.79 22.35 -11.29
N GLU A 198 -11.31 22.91 -10.20
CA GLU A 198 -11.85 24.26 -10.19
C GLU A 198 -11.16 25.09 -9.11
N CYS A 199 -10.68 26.28 -9.49
CA CYS A 199 -10.29 27.30 -8.54
C CYS A 199 -11.56 27.99 -8.02
N ILE A 200 -11.83 27.86 -6.71
CA ILE A 200 -13.03 28.41 -6.06
C ILE A 200 -12.70 29.51 -5.04
N GLY A 201 -11.42 29.89 -4.94
CA GLY A 201 -10.92 30.96 -4.07
C GLY A 201 -9.40 31.08 -4.17
N GLU A 202 -8.83 32.11 -3.53
CA GLU A 202 -7.40 32.47 -3.63
C GLU A 202 -6.45 31.31 -3.31
N ASP A 203 -6.79 30.48 -2.31
CA ASP A 203 -6.02 29.30 -1.89
C ASP A 203 -6.86 28.02 -1.86
N LEU A 204 -7.94 27.98 -2.64
CA LEU A 204 -8.90 26.88 -2.57
C LEU A 204 -9.17 26.28 -3.95
N VAL A 205 -8.76 25.03 -4.09
CA VAL A 205 -9.01 24.20 -5.26
C VAL A 205 -10.00 23.11 -4.89
N ARG A 206 -11.03 22.96 -5.72
CA ARG A 206 -12.01 21.88 -5.66
C ARG A 206 -11.65 20.82 -6.69
N LEU A 207 -11.55 19.57 -6.24
CA LEU A 207 -11.29 18.41 -7.09
C LEU A 207 -12.59 17.62 -7.26
N ASP A 208 -13.03 17.48 -8.51
CA ASP A 208 -14.31 16.89 -8.92
C ASP A 208 -15.56 17.53 -8.27
N ASP A 209 -16.73 17.09 -8.73
CA ASP A 209 -18.04 17.58 -8.25
C ASP A 209 -18.58 16.75 -7.06
N MET A 210 -17.68 16.16 -6.25
CA MET A 210 -18.04 15.33 -5.08
C MET A 210 -18.02 16.09 -3.75
#